data_AF-A0A3N5VBU4-F1
#
_entry.id   AF-A0A3N5VBU4-F1
#
_cell.length_a   1.000
_cell.length_b   1.000
_cell.length_c   1.000
_cell.angle_alpha   90.00
_cell.angle_beta   90.00
_cell.angle_gamma   90.00
#
_symmetry.space_group_name_H-M   'P 1'
#
loop_
_entity.id
_entity.type
_entity.pdbx_description
1 polymer ?
#
loop_
_entity_poly.entity_id
_entity_poly.type
_entity_poly.pdbx_seq_one_letter_code
_entity_poly.pdbx_strand_id
1 'polypeptide(L)'
;YKYHPMVNAGSVAAGATLGVLIPPSIVLVVYGLYTGQSIGKLFFGNVIPSAILTLLIAATVMYICLRHPEWGPKGPKSTWSERMRALPEIIDILILFTIIMYALFTGVVTATEAAAASCALGLAICLIRRKLTWKGFMASIGDTLRISCLVFMIVAGATVFGRFLAITRLPFEAASWISTLDLPNWVLLWMILICYIIGGCVMDALAFLLISLPIFFPLVTAMGYDPIWFGQVVCIVTTMGAIMPPIGICCYIVAGMAKDIPLGTVFRGSLYYIPAYIISMAILMLSPYWTVLVLSDLVK
;
A
#
# COMPACT_ATOMS: atom_id res chain seq x y z
N TYR A 1 27.66 -5.20 -3.99
CA TYR A 1 27.48 -6.56 -4.54
C TYR A 1 27.31 -6.64 -6.07
N LYS A 2 27.63 -5.60 -6.88
CA LYS A 2 27.55 -5.63 -8.36
C LYS A 2 26.23 -6.22 -8.92
N TYR A 3 25.09 -5.88 -8.33
CA TYR A 3 23.79 -6.29 -8.86
C TYR A 3 23.49 -5.57 -10.18
N HIS A 4 22.84 -6.25 -11.11
CA HIS A 4 22.44 -5.61 -12.37
C HIS A 4 21.43 -4.48 -12.09
N PRO A 5 21.58 -3.30 -12.72
CA PRO A 5 20.75 -2.13 -12.44
C PRO A 5 19.24 -2.39 -12.55
N MET A 6 18.80 -3.26 -13.47
CA MET A 6 17.38 -3.60 -13.63
C MET A 6 16.80 -4.34 -12.41
N VAL A 7 17.54 -5.30 -11.85
CA VAL A 7 17.08 -6.06 -10.67
C VAL A 7 17.15 -5.17 -9.45
N ASN A 8 18.23 -4.39 -9.30
CA ASN A 8 18.39 -3.49 -8.17
C ASN A 8 17.30 -2.40 -8.16
N ALA A 9 17.18 -1.62 -9.23
CA ALA A 9 16.21 -0.53 -9.28
C ALA A 9 14.76 -1.03 -9.32
N GLY A 10 14.48 -2.11 -10.07
CA GLY A 10 13.15 -2.70 -10.16
C GLY A 10 12.66 -3.31 -8.84
N SER A 11 13.52 -4.04 -8.12
CA SER A 11 13.17 -4.60 -6.81
C SER A 11 12.97 -3.51 -5.74
N VAL A 12 13.76 -2.43 -5.79
CA VAL A 12 13.57 -1.29 -4.88
C VAL A 12 12.25 -0.56 -5.20
N ALA A 13 11.93 -0.35 -6.48
CA ALA A 13 10.67 0.28 -6.88
C ALA A 13 9.45 -0.56 -6.48
N ALA A 14 9.48 -1.87 -6.74
CA ALA A 14 8.42 -2.81 -6.34
C ALA A 14 8.40 -3.09 -4.82
N GLY A 15 9.52 -2.90 -4.12
CA GLY A 15 9.57 -2.99 -2.66
C GLY A 15 8.98 -1.75 -1.98
N ALA A 16 9.17 -0.56 -2.57
CA ALA A 16 8.63 0.69 -2.05
C ALA A 16 7.10 0.68 -1.97
N THR A 17 6.44 0.06 -2.93
CA THR A 17 4.97 -0.10 -2.97
C THR A 17 4.44 -1.04 -1.90
N LEU A 18 5.23 -2.01 -1.43
CA LEU A 18 4.83 -2.87 -0.30
C LEU A 18 4.67 -2.08 0.99
N GLY A 19 5.40 -0.97 1.18
CA GLY A 19 5.22 -0.09 2.33
C GLY A 19 3.86 0.62 2.36
N VAL A 20 3.21 0.75 1.19
CA VAL A 20 1.84 1.27 1.08
C VAL A 20 0.81 0.19 1.41
N LEU A 21 1.16 -1.08 1.27
CA LEU A 21 0.26 -2.20 1.50
C LEU A 21 0.40 -2.74 2.93
N ILE A 22 1.60 -3.12 3.35
CA ILE A 22 1.84 -3.77 4.65
C ILE A 22 1.47 -2.81 5.80
N PRO A 23 0.62 -3.22 6.76
CA PRO A 23 0.30 -2.40 7.93
C PRO A 23 1.56 -2.08 8.76
N PRO A 24 1.66 -0.88 9.37
CA PRO A 24 0.72 0.25 9.34
C PRO A 24 0.83 1.07 8.04
N SER A 25 -0.27 1.20 7.30
CA SER A 25 -0.32 1.94 6.03
C SER A 25 -1.14 3.22 6.13
N ILE A 26 -0.55 4.36 5.74
CA ILE A 26 -1.22 5.66 5.70
C ILE A 26 -2.40 5.64 4.72
N VAL A 27 -2.24 4.99 3.56
CA VAL A 27 -3.27 4.94 2.51
C VAL A 27 -4.52 4.21 3.01
N LEU A 28 -4.35 3.10 3.72
CA LEU A 28 -5.47 2.36 4.32
C LEU A 28 -6.12 3.12 5.49
N VAL A 29 -5.35 3.84 6.30
CA VAL A 29 -5.90 4.70 7.38
C VAL A 29 -6.77 5.79 6.77
N VAL A 30 -6.27 6.48 5.75
CA VAL A 30 -7.00 7.56 5.07
C VAL A 30 -8.26 7.02 4.37
N TYR A 31 -8.18 5.86 3.73
CA TYR A 31 -9.34 5.15 3.20
C TYR A 31 -10.39 4.89 4.28
N GLY A 32 -9.98 4.32 5.43
CA GLY A 32 -10.88 4.02 6.54
C GLY A 32 -11.52 5.27 7.13
N LEU A 33 -10.75 6.36 7.30
CA LEU A 33 -11.26 7.64 7.77
C LEU A 33 -12.32 8.24 6.83
N TYR A 34 -12.09 8.18 5.52
CA TYR A 34 -13.04 8.72 4.54
C TYR A 34 -14.31 7.87 4.42
N THR A 35 -14.15 6.55 4.39
CA THR A 35 -15.25 5.59 4.20
C THR A 35 -15.99 5.25 5.50
N GLY A 36 -15.52 5.74 6.64
CA GLY A 36 -16.06 5.44 7.97
C GLY A 36 -15.85 3.98 8.39
N GLN A 37 -14.91 3.27 7.76
CA GLN A 37 -14.64 1.86 8.03
C GLN A 37 -13.63 1.69 9.18
N SER A 38 -13.72 0.55 9.88
CA SER A 38 -12.77 0.22 10.93
C SER A 38 -11.36 0.03 10.36
N ILE A 39 -10.41 0.84 10.84
CA ILE A 39 -8.98 0.76 10.47
C ILE A 39 -8.42 -0.61 10.87
N GLY A 40 -8.84 -1.16 12.01
CA GLY A 40 -8.41 -2.49 12.45
C GLY A 40 -8.80 -3.58 11.46
N LYS A 41 -10.04 -3.56 10.95
CA LYS A 41 -10.51 -4.50 9.93
C LYS A 41 -9.74 -4.36 8.61
N LEU A 42 -9.49 -3.12 8.18
CA LEU A 42 -8.71 -2.82 6.97
C LEU A 42 -7.28 -3.34 7.07
N PHE A 43 -6.60 -3.12 8.20
CA PHE A 43 -5.24 -3.59 8.42
C PHE A 43 -5.17 -5.11 8.43
N PHE A 44 -6.07 -5.75 9.16
CA PHE A 44 -6.02 -7.19 9.37
C PHE A 44 -6.46 -7.95 8.11
N GLY A 45 -7.49 -7.48 7.42
CA GLY A 45 -7.86 -8.02 6.11
C GLY A 45 -6.72 -7.89 5.09
N ASN A 46 -5.79 -6.94 5.25
CA ASN A 46 -4.70 -6.72 4.31
C ASN A 46 -3.45 -7.58 4.60
N VAL A 47 -3.41 -8.31 5.72
CA VAL A 47 -2.28 -9.18 6.06
C VAL A 47 -2.10 -10.30 5.03
N ILE A 48 -3.17 -10.99 4.63
CA ILE A 48 -3.10 -12.04 3.61
C ILE A 48 -2.75 -11.48 2.22
N PRO A 49 -3.45 -10.45 1.70
CA PRO A 49 -3.13 -9.84 0.41
C PRO A 49 -1.68 -9.37 0.32
N SER A 50 -1.18 -8.72 1.36
CA SER A 50 0.20 -8.25 1.42
C SER A 50 1.22 -9.38 1.51
N ALA A 51 0.93 -10.45 2.26
CA ALA A 51 1.78 -11.63 2.31
C ALA A 51 1.85 -12.32 0.94
N ILE A 52 0.72 -12.50 0.27
CA ILE A 52 0.65 -13.08 -1.09
C ILE A 52 1.50 -12.25 -2.05
N LEU A 53 1.30 -10.94 -2.09
CA LEU A 53 2.07 -10.07 -2.99
C LEU A 53 3.57 -10.09 -2.66
N THR A 54 3.93 -10.06 -1.38
CA THR A 54 5.34 -10.13 -0.93
C THR A 54 5.99 -11.44 -1.38
N LEU A 55 5.30 -12.57 -1.23
CA LEU A 55 5.78 -13.87 -1.68
C LEU A 55 5.93 -13.92 -3.20
N LEU A 56 4.98 -13.35 -3.95
CA LEU A 56 5.06 -13.30 -5.42
C LEU A 56 6.19 -12.38 -5.91
N ILE A 57 6.43 -11.24 -5.25
CA ILE A 57 7.58 -10.37 -5.54
C ILE A 57 8.88 -11.10 -5.23
N ALA A 58 8.98 -11.78 -4.08
CA ALA A 58 10.16 -12.58 -3.74
C ALA A 58 10.39 -13.73 -4.74
N ALA A 59 9.33 -14.43 -5.13
CA ALA A 59 9.38 -15.46 -6.16
C ALA A 59 9.84 -14.90 -7.52
N THR A 60 9.38 -13.70 -7.87
CA THR A 60 9.80 -13.00 -9.10
C THR A 60 11.30 -12.67 -9.06
N VAL A 61 11.81 -12.14 -7.93
CA VAL A 61 13.26 -11.92 -7.74
C VAL A 61 14.04 -13.23 -7.91
N MET A 62 13.60 -14.30 -7.23
CA MET A 62 14.25 -15.61 -7.33
C MET A 62 14.24 -16.14 -8.77
N TYR A 63 13.11 -16.02 -9.46
CA TYR A 63 12.97 -16.43 -10.86
C TYR A 63 13.94 -15.67 -11.78
N ILE A 64 14.03 -14.35 -11.63
CA ILE A 64 14.96 -13.52 -12.42
C ILE A 64 16.42 -13.92 -12.14
N CYS A 65 16.79 -14.10 -10.88
CA CYS A 65 18.15 -14.51 -10.51
C CYS A 65 18.51 -15.94 -10.97
N LEU A 66 17.53 -16.85 -11.07
CA LEU A 66 17.73 -18.19 -11.62
C LEU A 66 17.90 -18.17 -13.15
N ARG A 67 17.15 -17.31 -13.84
CA ARG A 67 17.23 -17.14 -15.30
C ARG A 67 18.46 -16.34 -15.75
N HIS A 68 18.87 -15.35 -14.97
CA HIS A 68 20.03 -14.50 -15.21
C HIS A 68 20.98 -14.52 -14.00
N PRO A 69 21.80 -15.57 -13.84
CA PRO A 69 22.73 -15.70 -12.72
C PRO A 69 23.75 -14.54 -12.65
N GLU A 70 24.07 -13.93 -13.79
CA GLU A 70 24.92 -12.73 -13.86
C GLU A 70 24.30 -11.49 -13.22
N TRP A 71 22.97 -11.41 -13.10
CA TRP A 71 22.28 -10.23 -12.56
C TRP A 71 22.23 -10.22 -11.03
N GLY A 72 22.37 -11.39 -10.42
CA GLY A 72 22.37 -11.61 -8.98
C GLY A 72 23.54 -12.50 -8.53
N PRO A 73 24.80 -12.02 -8.63
CA PRO A 73 25.96 -12.82 -8.23
C PRO A 73 25.84 -13.21 -6.76
N LYS A 74 26.15 -14.49 -6.45
CA LYS A 74 26.05 -15.02 -5.08
C LYS A 74 26.91 -14.19 -4.14
N GLY A 75 26.27 -13.56 -3.15
CA GLY A 75 26.96 -12.88 -2.07
C GLY A 75 27.79 -13.86 -1.21
N PRO A 76 28.76 -13.35 -0.44
CA PRO A 76 29.48 -14.16 0.54
C PRO A 76 28.50 -14.80 1.51
N LYS A 77 28.72 -16.08 1.84
CA LYS A 77 27.87 -16.81 2.78
C LYS A 77 28.00 -16.18 4.18
N SER A 78 26.95 -15.54 4.67
CA SER A 78 26.92 -15.07 6.05
C SER A 78 26.72 -16.25 7.01
N THR A 79 27.49 -16.27 8.09
CA THR A 79 27.35 -17.28 9.14
C THR A 79 26.07 -17.08 9.95
N TRP A 80 25.54 -18.12 10.58
CA TRP A 80 24.35 -18.00 11.46
C TRP A 80 24.58 -17.01 12.61
N SER A 81 25.83 -16.88 13.09
CA SER A 81 26.22 -15.89 14.11
C SER A 81 26.07 -14.45 13.59
N GLU A 82 26.46 -14.17 12.35
CA GLU A 82 26.26 -12.85 11.71
C GLU A 82 24.77 -12.53 11.52
N ARG A 83 23.96 -13.53 11.13
CA ARG A 83 22.50 -13.37 10.97
C ARG A 83 21.82 -13.01 12.29
N MET A 84 22.18 -13.71 13.38
CA MET A 84 21.63 -13.42 14.71
C MET A 84 22.11 -12.08 15.27
N ARG A 85 23.30 -11.62 14.90
CA ARG A 85 23.81 -10.29 15.29
C ARG A 85 23.11 -9.12 14.58
N ALA A 86 22.48 -9.35 13.43
CA ALA A 86 21.70 -8.33 12.71
C ALA A 86 20.25 -8.21 13.20
N LEU A 87 19.70 -9.26 13.83
CA LEU A 87 18.33 -9.29 14.36
C LEU A 87 17.97 -8.15 15.35
N PRO A 88 18.87 -7.72 16.26
CA PRO A 88 18.58 -6.64 17.21
C PRO A 88 18.30 -5.27 16.56
N GLU A 89 18.65 -5.07 15.29
CA GLU A 89 18.33 -3.83 14.57
C GLU A 89 16.88 -3.80 14.07
N ILE A 90 16.29 -4.97 13.81
CA ILE A 90 14.92 -5.13 13.28
C ILE A 90 13.90 -5.30 14.41
N ILE A 91 14.34 -5.73 15.58
CA ILE A 91 13.46 -6.06 16.71
C ILE A 91 12.58 -4.88 17.14
N ASP A 92 13.08 -3.64 17.05
CA ASP A 92 12.33 -2.43 17.41
C ASP A 92 11.08 -2.28 16.53
N ILE A 93 11.23 -2.53 15.22
CA ILE A 93 10.13 -2.45 14.25
C ILE A 93 9.13 -3.58 14.49
N LEU A 94 9.61 -4.80 14.76
CA LEU A 94 8.74 -5.94 15.06
C LEU A 94 7.96 -5.75 16.37
N ILE A 95 8.58 -5.20 17.41
CA ILE A 95 7.93 -4.86 18.67
C ILE A 95 6.82 -3.84 18.40
N LEU A 96 7.12 -2.76 17.67
CA LEU A 96 6.14 -1.72 17.36
C LEU A 96 4.96 -2.29 16.55
N PHE A 97 5.26 -3.07 15.51
CA PHE A 97 4.24 -3.73 14.68
C PHE A 97 3.35 -4.67 15.51
N THR A 98 3.95 -5.51 16.35
CA THR A 98 3.21 -6.48 17.18
C THR A 98 2.31 -5.77 18.17
N ILE A 99 2.76 -4.69 18.79
CA ILE A 99 1.97 -3.90 19.73
C ILE A 99 0.77 -3.26 19.02
N ILE A 100 0.97 -2.65 17.85
CA ILE A 100 -0.11 -2.05 17.06
C ILE A 100 -1.14 -3.11 16.67
N MET A 101 -0.68 -4.23 16.12
CA MET A 101 -1.58 -5.31 15.68
C MET A 101 -2.33 -5.93 16.85
N TYR A 102 -1.66 -6.18 17.98
CA TYR A 102 -2.29 -6.73 19.16
C TYR A 102 -3.33 -5.76 19.77
N ALA A 103 -3.00 -4.47 19.87
CA ALA A 103 -3.91 -3.45 20.39
C ALA A 103 -5.17 -3.34 19.51
N LEU A 104 -5.00 -3.31 18.18
CA LEU A 104 -6.11 -3.27 17.23
C LEU A 104 -6.93 -4.57 17.22
N PHE A 105 -6.29 -5.71 17.48
CA PHE A 105 -6.96 -7.02 17.48
C PHE A 105 -7.88 -7.22 18.69
N THR A 106 -7.43 -6.79 19.87
CA THR A 106 -8.20 -6.96 21.10
C THR A 106 -9.41 -6.04 21.17
N GLY A 107 -9.51 -5.02 20.29
CA GLY A 107 -10.58 -4.03 20.30
C GLY A 107 -10.60 -3.15 21.56
N VAL A 108 -9.65 -3.36 22.47
CA VAL A 108 -9.52 -2.62 23.74
C VAL A 108 -9.12 -1.17 23.48
N VAL A 109 -8.42 -0.94 22.37
CA VAL A 109 -7.78 0.33 22.05
C VAL A 109 -8.14 0.73 20.62
N THR A 110 -8.53 1.98 20.43
CA THR A 110 -8.82 2.55 19.10
C THR A 110 -7.54 2.70 18.27
N ALA A 111 -7.68 2.82 16.94
CA ALA A 111 -6.51 3.01 16.07
C ALA A 111 -5.71 4.28 16.41
N THR A 112 -6.37 5.33 16.87
CA THR A 112 -5.75 6.57 17.34
C THR A 112 -4.94 6.36 18.62
N GLU A 113 -5.47 5.62 19.58
CA GLU A 113 -4.77 5.31 20.82
C GLU A 113 -3.60 4.33 20.59
N ALA A 114 -3.76 3.35 19.69
CA ALA A 114 -2.70 2.44 19.28
C ALA A 114 -1.55 3.20 18.60
N ALA A 115 -1.87 4.19 17.75
CA ALA A 115 -0.88 5.08 17.15
C ALA A 115 -0.16 5.93 18.21
N ALA A 116 -0.89 6.51 19.17
CA ALA A 116 -0.30 7.31 20.26
C ALA A 116 0.65 6.48 21.14
N ALA A 117 0.25 5.25 21.51
CA ALA A 117 1.09 4.33 22.26
C ALA A 117 2.38 3.98 21.49
N SER A 118 2.27 3.77 20.18
CA SER A 118 3.42 3.45 19.31
C SER A 118 4.39 4.61 19.18
N CYS A 119 3.89 5.84 19.08
CA CYS A 119 4.73 7.04 19.10
C CYS A 119 5.47 7.18 20.45
N ALA A 120 4.77 6.97 21.57
CA ALA A 120 5.37 7.03 22.90
C ALA A 120 6.46 5.97 23.09
N LEU A 121 6.20 4.73 22.66
CA LEU A 121 7.15 3.63 22.70
C LEU A 121 8.35 3.87 21.78
N GLY A 122 8.13 4.35 20.55
CA GLY A 122 9.21 4.69 19.62
C GLY A 122 10.12 5.79 20.17
N LEU A 123 9.54 6.78 20.85
CA LEU A 123 10.29 7.83 21.54
C LEU A 123 11.09 7.25 22.73
N ALA A 124 10.48 6.39 23.54
CA ALA A 124 11.14 5.72 24.65
C ALA A 124 12.32 4.85 24.18
N ILE A 125 12.16 4.06 23.12
CA ILE A 125 13.22 3.23 22.52
C ILE A 125 14.38 4.11 22.03
N CYS A 126 14.07 5.21 21.33
CA CYS A 126 15.08 6.15 20.85
C CYS A 126 15.88 6.80 22.00
N LEU A 127 15.21 7.13 23.11
CA LEU A 127 15.85 7.66 24.32
C LEU A 127 16.74 6.61 25.00
N ILE A 128 16.23 5.39 25.21
CA ILE A 128 16.97 4.29 25.84
C ILE A 128 18.23 3.95 25.03
N ARG A 129 18.13 3.92 23.69
CA ARG A 129 19.26 3.67 22.80
C ARG A 129 20.22 4.87 22.67
N ARG A 130 19.93 6.01 23.30
CA ARG A 130 20.70 7.26 23.23
C ARG A 130 20.99 7.73 21.79
N LYS A 131 20.09 7.41 20.85
CA LYS A 131 20.20 7.81 19.44
C LYS A 131 19.42 9.09 19.13
N LEU A 132 18.62 9.58 20.08
CA LEU A 132 17.81 10.78 19.89
C LEU A 132 18.63 12.05 20.10
N THR A 133 18.75 12.86 19.04
CA THR A 133 19.28 14.23 19.12
C THR A 133 18.12 15.22 19.07
N TRP A 134 18.26 16.39 19.70
CA TRP A 134 17.22 17.44 19.65
C TRP A 134 16.89 17.86 18.21
N LYS A 135 17.92 17.97 17.37
CA LYS A 135 17.77 18.25 15.94
C LYS A 135 17.00 17.15 15.21
N GLY A 136 17.30 15.87 15.50
CA GLY A 136 16.57 14.73 14.94
C GLY A 136 15.11 14.70 15.39
N PHE A 137 14.84 14.98 16.66
CA PHE A 137 13.48 15.05 17.20
C PHE A 137 12.64 16.16 16.54
N MET A 138 13.18 17.38 16.42
CA MET A 138 12.52 18.48 15.73
C MET A 138 12.30 18.19 14.24
N ALA A 139 13.27 17.52 13.58
CA ALA A 139 13.11 17.10 12.19
C ALA A 139 11.97 16.07 12.04
N SER A 140 11.90 15.06 12.90
CA SER A 140 10.82 14.06 12.90
C SER A 140 9.44 14.69 13.11
N ILE A 141 9.32 15.67 14.00
CA ILE A 141 8.07 16.43 14.18
C ILE A 141 7.72 17.20 12.91
N GLY A 142 8.69 17.90 12.31
CA GLY A 142 8.49 18.65 11.08
C GLY A 142 8.02 17.78 9.92
N ASP A 143 8.65 16.62 9.71
CA ASP A 143 8.27 15.66 8.68
C ASP A 143 6.86 15.11 8.93
N THR A 144 6.54 14.77 10.18
CA THR A 144 5.22 14.26 10.58
C THR A 144 4.12 15.31 10.34
N LEU A 145 4.37 16.57 10.73
CA LEU A 145 3.45 17.68 10.50
C LEU A 145 3.23 17.92 9.00
N ARG A 146 4.29 17.89 8.20
CA ARG A 146 4.21 18.11 6.75
C ARG A 146 3.36 17.04 6.06
N ILE A 147 3.58 15.76 6.41
CA ILE A 147 2.77 14.65 5.89
C ILE A 147 1.31 14.81 6.33
N SER A 148 1.08 15.14 7.60
CA SER A 148 -0.27 15.34 8.15
C SER A 148 -1.01 16.48 7.46
N CYS A 149 -0.37 17.63 7.25
CA CYS A 149 -0.95 18.78 6.55
C CYS A 149 -1.33 18.43 5.10
N LEU A 150 -0.48 17.69 4.40
CA LEU A 150 -0.76 17.22 3.05
C LEU A 150 -2.02 16.33 3.03
N VAL A 151 -2.09 15.35 3.95
CA VAL A 151 -3.25 14.46 4.06
C VAL A 151 -4.52 15.25 4.38
N PHE A 152 -4.49 16.13 5.37
CA PHE A 152 -5.67 16.93 5.75
C PHE A 152 -6.15 17.86 4.63
N MET A 153 -5.23 18.47 3.88
CA MET A 153 -5.60 19.33 2.75
C MET A 153 -6.30 18.54 1.63
N ILE A 154 -5.81 17.34 1.31
CA ILE A 154 -6.46 16.49 0.29
C ILE A 154 -7.81 15.97 0.81
N VAL A 155 -7.91 15.54 2.08
CA VAL A 155 -9.18 15.11 2.69
C VAL A 155 -10.20 16.25 2.69
N ALA A 156 -9.79 17.49 2.99
CA ALA A 156 -10.66 18.66 2.91
C ALA A 156 -11.18 18.89 1.47
N GLY A 157 -10.31 18.79 0.46
CA GLY A 157 -10.73 18.87 -0.95
C GLY A 157 -11.68 17.73 -1.35
N ALA A 158 -11.37 16.50 -0.96
CA ALA A 158 -12.15 15.31 -1.26
C ALA A 158 -13.54 15.32 -0.59
N THR A 159 -13.65 15.87 0.62
CA THR A 159 -14.94 16.02 1.33
C THR A 159 -15.83 17.07 0.66
N VAL A 160 -15.27 18.22 0.26
CA VAL A 160 -16.00 19.24 -0.51
C VAL A 160 -16.45 18.67 -1.85
N PHE A 161 -15.56 17.99 -2.57
CA PHE A 161 -15.88 17.36 -3.86
C PHE A 161 -16.93 16.24 -3.71
N GLY A 162 -16.81 15.38 -2.70
CA GLY A 162 -17.80 14.34 -2.42
C GLY A 162 -19.17 14.91 -2.08
N ARG A 163 -19.24 16.02 -1.34
CA ARG A 163 -20.51 16.72 -1.08
C ARG A 163 -21.10 17.30 -2.37
N PHE A 164 -20.28 17.87 -3.24
CA PHE A 164 -20.71 18.34 -4.56
C PHE A 164 -21.29 17.18 -5.41
N LEU A 165 -20.63 16.03 -5.45
CA LEU A 165 -21.14 14.84 -6.15
C LEU A 165 -22.45 14.32 -5.56
N ALA A 166 -22.58 14.34 -4.23
CA ALA A 166 -23.81 13.92 -3.55
C ALA A 166 -24.99 14.86 -3.87
N ILE A 167 -24.76 16.17 -3.91
CA ILE A 167 -25.78 17.17 -4.26
C ILE A 167 -26.18 17.03 -5.73
N THR A 168 -25.21 16.88 -6.62
CA THR A 168 -25.45 16.71 -8.07
C THR A 168 -26.02 15.34 -8.43
N ARG A 169 -26.06 14.40 -7.48
CA ARG A 169 -26.51 13.00 -7.67
C ARG A 169 -25.77 12.27 -8.79
N LEU A 170 -24.58 12.75 -9.18
CA LEU A 170 -23.77 12.14 -10.24
C LEU A 170 -23.49 10.64 -10.00
N PRO A 171 -23.12 10.19 -8.78
CA PRO A 171 -22.93 8.76 -8.54
C PRO A 171 -24.22 7.94 -8.69
N PHE A 172 -25.38 8.51 -8.34
CA PHE A 172 -26.67 7.84 -8.45
C PHE A 172 -27.14 7.74 -9.90
N GLU A 173 -26.97 8.79 -10.71
CA GLU A 173 -27.26 8.74 -12.13
C GLU A 173 -26.28 7.84 -12.90
N ALA A 174 -25.00 7.84 -12.52
CA ALA A 174 -24.04 6.89 -13.08
C ALA A 174 -24.43 5.44 -12.74
N ALA A 175 -24.81 5.17 -11.49
CA ALA A 175 -25.27 3.85 -11.06
C ALA A 175 -26.58 3.43 -11.76
N SER A 176 -27.52 4.35 -11.95
CA SER A 176 -28.78 4.04 -12.65
C SER A 176 -28.53 3.80 -14.14
N TRP A 177 -27.70 4.62 -14.81
CA TRP A 177 -27.28 4.38 -16.19
C TRP A 177 -26.56 3.04 -16.33
N ILE A 178 -25.69 2.72 -15.37
CA ILE A 178 -25.04 1.42 -15.29
C ILE A 178 -26.05 0.28 -15.12
N SER A 179 -27.07 0.44 -14.28
CA SER A 179 -28.11 -0.59 -14.12
C SER A 179 -29.01 -0.78 -15.35
N THR A 180 -29.05 0.21 -16.26
CA THR A 180 -29.71 0.05 -17.56
C THR A 180 -28.85 -0.68 -18.59
N LEU A 181 -27.53 -0.73 -18.37
CA LEU A 181 -26.66 -1.63 -19.11
C LEU A 181 -26.87 -3.02 -18.50
N ASP A 182 -27.32 -3.98 -19.30
CA ASP A 182 -27.54 -5.38 -18.90
C ASP A 182 -26.19 -6.12 -18.71
N LEU A 183 -25.22 -5.43 -18.11
CA LEU A 183 -23.86 -5.86 -17.90
C LEU A 183 -23.73 -6.51 -16.51
N PRO A 184 -23.06 -7.65 -16.41
CA PRO A 184 -22.85 -8.30 -15.13
C PRO A 184 -21.88 -7.49 -14.25
N ASN A 185 -22.13 -7.45 -12.94
CA ASN A 185 -21.40 -6.66 -11.94
C ASN A 185 -19.86 -6.80 -12.02
N TRP A 186 -19.35 -7.97 -12.43
CA TRP A 186 -17.91 -8.18 -12.59
C TRP A 186 -17.30 -7.33 -13.71
N VAL A 187 -18.01 -7.06 -14.82
CA VAL A 187 -17.51 -6.21 -15.92
C VAL A 187 -17.34 -4.77 -15.45
N LEU A 188 -18.32 -4.27 -14.71
CA LEU A 188 -18.30 -2.93 -14.13
C LEU A 188 -17.15 -2.76 -13.14
N LEU A 189 -16.96 -3.75 -12.28
CA LEU A 189 -15.80 -3.80 -11.39
C LEU A 189 -14.49 -3.70 -12.18
N TRP A 190 -14.32 -4.49 -13.26
CA TRP A 190 -13.12 -4.41 -14.09
C TRP A 190 -12.92 -3.04 -14.74
N MET A 191 -13.98 -2.37 -15.19
CA MET A 191 -13.86 -1.01 -15.71
C MET A 191 -13.37 -0.03 -14.63
N ILE A 192 -13.89 -0.14 -13.41
CA ILE A 192 -13.40 0.64 -12.27
C ILE A 192 -11.92 0.34 -12.02
N LEU A 193 -11.52 -0.93 -11.97
CA LEU A 193 -10.13 -1.33 -11.75
C LEU A 193 -9.21 -0.79 -12.85
N ILE A 194 -9.61 -0.82 -14.12
CA ILE A 194 -8.83 -0.25 -15.22
C ILE A 194 -8.65 1.26 -15.02
N CYS A 195 -9.69 1.99 -14.61
CA CYS A 195 -9.56 3.40 -14.26
C CYS A 195 -8.56 3.62 -13.11
N TYR A 196 -8.55 2.74 -12.10
CA TYR A 196 -7.57 2.77 -11.02
C TYR A 196 -6.14 2.47 -11.49
N ILE A 197 -5.96 1.53 -12.43
CA ILE A 197 -4.64 1.25 -13.02
C ILE A 197 -4.14 2.50 -13.73
N ILE A 198 -4.94 3.08 -14.63
CA ILE A 198 -4.55 4.25 -15.43
C ILE A 198 -4.28 5.45 -14.51
N GLY A 199 -5.16 5.71 -13.55
CA GLY A 199 -5.00 6.79 -12.57
C GLY A 199 -3.76 6.62 -11.70
N GLY A 200 -3.52 5.40 -11.20
CA GLY A 200 -2.32 5.06 -10.43
C GLY A 200 -1.02 5.14 -11.22
N CYS A 201 -1.06 5.00 -12.55
CA CYS A 201 0.11 5.23 -13.39
C CYS A 201 0.51 6.70 -13.49
N VAL A 202 -0.42 7.61 -13.24
CA VAL A 202 -0.24 9.07 -13.42
C VAL A 202 -0.01 9.78 -12.09
N MET A 203 -0.75 9.37 -11.06
CA MET A 203 -0.84 10.05 -9.77
C MET A 203 -0.36 9.17 -8.63
N ASP A 204 0.02 9.82 -7.52
CA ASP A 204 0.39 9.10 -6.29
C ASP A 204 -0.82 8.35 -5.73
N ALA A 205 -0.56 7.20 -5.09
CA ALA A 205 -1.60 6.29 -4.64
C ALA A 205 -2.56 6.94 -3.63
N LEU A 206 -2.04 7.76 -2.71
CA LEU A 206 -2.86 8.44 -1.71
C LEU A 206 -3.74 9.51 -2.36
N ALA A 207 -3.14 10.33 -3.23
CA ALA A 207 -3.82 11.43 -3.89
C ALA A 207 -4.94 10.93 -4.81
N PHE A 208 -4.66 9.90 -5.61
CA PHE A 208 -5.66 9.32 -6.51
C PHE A 208 -6.80 8.66 -5.74
N LEU A 209 -6.48 7.91 -4.68
CA LEU A 209 -7.49 7.27 -3.84
C LEU A 209 -8.47 8.31 -3.27
N LEU A 210 -7.98 9.42 -2.71
CA LEU A 210 -8.85 10.46 -2.14
C LEU A 210 -9.76 11.15 -3.17
N ILE A 211 -9.32 11.31 -4.41
CA ILE A 211 -10.14 11.91 -5.48
C ILE A 211 -11.18 10.92 -6.03
N SER A 212 -10.79 9.65 -6.14
CA SER A 212 -11.58 8.60 -6.78
C SER A 212 -12.63 7.98 -5.85
N LEU A 213 -12.38 7.92 -4.54
CA LEU A 213 -13.32 7.37 -3.56
C LEU A 213 -14.72 8.01 -3.61
N PRO A 214 -14.87 9.35 -3.62
CA PRO A 214 -16.19 9.98 -3.73
C PRO A 214 -17.04 9.49 -4.92
N ILE A 215 -16.39 9.03 -5.99
CA ILE A 215 -17.02 8.59 -7.23
C ILE A 215 -17.31 7.09 -7.19
N PHE A 216 -16.28 6.28 -6.93
CA PHE A 216 -16.38 4.82 -7.06
C PHE A 216 -16.91 4.13 -5.82
N PHE A 217 -16.70 4.69 -4.62
CA PHE A 217 -17.14 4.08 -3.38
C PHE A 217 -18.67 3.90 -3.34
N PRO A 218 -19.51 4.91 -3.61
CA PRO A 218 -20.96 4.74 -3.62
C PRO A 218 -21.42 3.70 -4.65
N LEU A 219 -20.79 3.69 -5.82
CA LEU A 219 -21.12 2.77 -6.91
C LEU A 219 -20.87 1.31 -6.50
N VAL A 220 -19.70 1.03 -5.93
CA VAL A 220 -19.31 -0.31 -5.49
C VAL A 220 -20.18 -0.81 -4.33
N THR A 221 -20.52 0.09 -3.39
CA THR A 221 -21.46 -0.27 -2.31
C THR A 221 -22.88 -0.54 -2.83
N ALA A 222 -23.34 0.19 -3.85
CA ALA A 222 -24.65 -0.04 -4.48
C ALA A 222 -24.70 -1.38 -5.22
N MET A 223 -23.57 -1.84 -5.75
CA MET A 223 -23.43 -3.17 -6.37
C MET A 223 -23.36 -4.33 -5.35
N GLY A 224 -23.33 -4.03 -4.06
CA GLY A 224 -23.29 -5.03 -2.98
C GLY A 224 -21.90 -5.58 -2.65
N TYR A 225 -20.83 -4.92 -3.11
CA TYR A 225 -19.47 -5.31 -2.74
C TYR A 225 -19.09 -4.78 -1.35
N ASP A 226 -18.26 -5.56 -0.65
CA ASP A 226 -17.78 -5.18 0.67
C ASP A 226 -16.77 -4.01 0.60
N PRO A 227 -16.98 -2.93 1.40
CA PRO A 227 -16.08 -1.78 1.48
C PRO A 227 -14.63 -2.12 1.84
N ILE A 228 -14.40 -3.11 2.69
CA ILE A 228 -13.06 -3.45 3.19
C ILE A 228 -12.29 -4.17 2.10
N TRP A 229 -12.95 -5.10 1.41
CA TRP A 229 -12.41 -5.75 0.22
C TRP A 229 -12.08 -4.75 -0.89
N PHE A 230 -13.00 -3.83 -1.19
CA PHE A 230 -12.77 -2.81 -2.22
C PHE A 230 -11.54 -1.95 -1.90
N GLY A 231 -11.38 -1.51 -0.64
CA GLY A 231 -10.22 -0.72 -0.23
C GLY A 231 -8.88 -1.42 -0.48
N GLN A 232 -8.82 -2.73 -0.27
CA GLN A 232 -7.61 -3.51 -0.50
C GLN A 232 -7.32 -3.74 -1.97
N VAL A 233 -8.35 -4.08 -2.75
CA VAL A 233 -8.22 -4.23 -4.21
C VAL A 233 -7.73 -2.93 -4.83
N VAL A 234 -8.35 -1.80 -4.48
CA VAL A 234 -7.93 -0.48 -4.94
C VAL A 234 -6.50 -0.16 -4.52
N CYS A 235 -6.10 -0.50 -3.29
CA CYS A 235 -4.73 -0.29 -2.82
C CYS A 235 -3.70 -1.07 -3.67
N ILE A 236 -3.97 -2.35 -3.96
CA ILE A 236 -3.09 -3.20 -4.79
C ILE A 236 -3.04 -2.68 -6.24
N VAL A 237 -4.18 -2.31 -6.80
CA VAL A 237 -4.28 -1.83 -8.18
C VAL A 237 -3.56 -0.49 -8.34
N THR A 238 -3.74 0.41 -7.39
CA THR A 238 -3.11 1.74 -7.44
C THR A 238 -1.61 1.65 -7.21
N THR A 239 -1.16 0.76 -6.32
CA THR A 239 0.29 0.50 -6.13
C THR A 239 0.93 -0.21 -7.32
N MET A 240 0.19 -1.07 -8.03
CA MET A 240 0.62 -1.60 -9.33
C MET A 240 0.79 -0.47 -10.35
N GLY A 241 -0.16 0.48 -10.41
CA GLY A 241 -0.05 1.66 -11.26
C GLY A 241 1.20 2.49 -10.96
N ALA A 242 1.57 2.64 -9.69
CA ALA A 242 2.72 3.44 -9.27
C ALA A 242 4.08 2.94 -9.79
N ILE A 243 4.15 1.71 -10.31
CA ILE A 243 5.35 1.12 -10.93
C ILE A 243 5.21 0.90 -12.45
N MET A 244 4.05 1.17 -13.03
CA MET A 244 3.75 0.97 -14.45
C MET A 244 3.93 2.29 -15.24
N PRO A 245 4.48 2.27 -16.48
CA PRO A 245 4.53 3.45 -17.35
C PRO A 245 3.11 3.93 -17.70
N PRO A 246 2.86 5.25 -17.88
CA PRO A 246 3.79 6.28 -18.39
C PRO A 246 4.51 7.15 -17.35
N ILE A 247 3.98 7.36 -16.14
CA ILE A 247 4.67 8.13 -15.09
C ILE A 247 5.23 7.17 -14.04
N GLY A 248 4.42 6.35 -13.35
CA GLY A 248 4.96 5.38 -12.37
C GLY A 248 5.89 6.03 -11.35
N ILE A 249 5.33 6.86 -10.47
CA ILE A 249 6.06 7.77 -9.56
C ILE A 249 7.17 7.07 -8.77
N CYS A 250 6.96 5.82 -8.33
CA CYS A 250 7.98 5.06 -7.62
C CYS A 250 9.24 4.85 -8.47
N CYS A 251 9.09 4.63 -9.79
CA CYS A 251 10.23 4.50 -10.71
C CYS A 251 10.99 5.83 -10.87
N TYR A 252 10.29 6.97 -10.89
CA TYR A 252 10.93 8.30 -10.94
C TYR A 252 11.69 8.61 -9.65
N ILE A 253 11.14 8.28 -8.48
CA ILE A 253 11.81 8.48 -7.19
C ILE A 253 13.10 7.65 -7.15
N VAL A 254 13.04 6.37 -7.56
CA VAL A 254 14.21 5.49 -7.60
C VAL A 254 15.26 6.01 -8.59
N ALA A 255 14.85 6.45 -9.79
CA ALA A 255 15.78 7.05 -10.75
C ALA A 255 16.40 8.37 -10.25
N GLY A 256 15.65 9.17 -9.48
CA GLY A 256 16.15 10.39 -8.85
C GLY A 256 17.20 10.13 -7.75
N MET A 257 17.07 9.02 -7.03
CA MET A 257 18.03 8.57 -6.03
C MET A 257 19.28 7.92 -6.65
N ALA A 258 19.08 7.13 -7.71
CA ALA A 258 20.14 6.40 -8.42
C ALA A 258 20.41 7.06 -9.78
N LYS A 259 21.08 8.22 -9.76
CA LYS A 259 21.38 9.03 -10.96
C LYS A 259 22.15 8.28 -12.05
N ASP A 260 22.83 7.20 -11.69
CA ASP A 260 23.61 6.36 -12.60
C ASP A 260 22.75 5.36 -13.39
N ILE A 261 21.45 5.24 -13.09
CA ILE A 261 20.53 4.28 -13.71
C ILE A 261 19.50 5.05 -14.56
N PRO A 262 19.46 4.86 -15.89
CA PRO A 262 18.45 5.49 -16.73
C PRO A 262 17.04 5.08 -16.32
N LEU A 263 16.09 6.02 -16.35
CA LEU A 263 14.69 5.76 -16.01
C LEU A 263 14.08 4.61 -16.82
N GLY A 264 14.41 4.49 -18.11
CA GLY A 264 13.96 3.37 -18.95
C GLY A 264 14.41 2.00 -18.44
N THR A 265 15.59 1.93 -17.81
CA THR A 265 16.11 0.71 -17.17
C THR A 265 15.32 0.39 -15.90
N VAL A 266 14.94 1.41 -15.13
CA VAL A 266 14.08 1.26 -13.94
C VAL A 266 12.71 0.72 -14.35
N PHE A 267 12.06 1.32 -15.35
CA PHE A 267 10.76 0.84 -15.84
C PHE A 267 10.82 -0.60 -16.34
N ARG A 268 11.83 -0.96 -17.15
CA ARG A 268 12.01 -2.34 -17.59
C ARG A 268 12.19 -3.30 -16.42
N GLY A 269 12.94 -2.89 -15.40
CA GLY A 269 13.08 -3.62 -14.14
C GLY A 269 11.75 -3.81 -13.42
N SER A 270 10.97 -2.74 -13.27
CA SER A 270 9.67 -2.74 -12.58
C SER A 270 8.61 -3.56 -13.30
N LEU A 271 8.63 -3.58 -14.65
CA LEU A 271 7.69 -4.36 -15.46
C LEU A 271 7.76 -5.86 -15.17
N TYR A 272 8.91 -6.39 -14.76
CA TYR A 272 9.02 -7.80 -14.34
C TYR A 272 8.16 -8.14 -13.13
N TYR A 273 7.78 -7.15 -12.31
CA TYR A 273 6.97 -7.35 -11.10
C TYR A 273 5.46 -7.17 -11.34
N ILE A 274 5.05 -6.60 -12.48
CA ILE A 274 3.63 -6.44 -12.84
C ILE A 274 2.86 -7.78 -12.84
N PRO A 275 3.41 -8.89 -13.36
CA PRO A 275 2.74 -10.19 -13.27
C PRO A 275 2.42 -10.62 -11.83
N ALA A 276 3.29 -10.31 -10.85
CA ALA A 276 3.03 -10.60 -9.45
C ALA A 276 1.80 -9.84 -8.93
N TYR A 277 1.64 -8.58 -9.32
CA TYR A 277 0.45 -7.78 -9.00
C TYR A 277 -0.82 -8.34 -9.67
N ILE A 278 -0.74 -8.67 -10.96
CA ILE A 278 -1.89 -9.23 -11.69
C ILE A 278 -2.33 -10.57 -11.07
N ILE A 279 -1.38 -11.45 -10.73
CA ILE A 279 -1.66 -12.73 -10.07
C ILE A 279 -2.28 -12.50 -8.70
N SER A 280 -1.70 -11.60 -7.89
CA SER A 280 -2.26 -11.24 -6.58
C SER A 280 -3.70 -10.74 -6.73
N MET A 281 -3.93 -9.80 -7.64
CA MET A 281 -5.24 -9.24 -7.94
C MET A 281 -6.25 -10.31 -8.38
N ALA A 282 -5.83 -11.23 -9.26
CA ALA A 282 -6.67 -12.34 -9.69
C ALA A 282 -7.05 -13.27 -8.53
N ILE A 283 -6.12 -13.58 -7.63
CA ILE A 283 -6.39 -14.39 -6.42
C ILE A 283 -7.42 -13.69 -5.52
N LEU A 284 -7.27 -12.38 -5.31
CA LEU A 284 -8.22 -11.57 -4.53
C LEU A 284 -9.63 -11.51 -5.15
N MET A 285 -9.72 -11.51 -6.47
CA MET A 285 -11.00 -11.51 -7.19
C MET A 285 -11.68 -12.89 -7.21
N LEU A 286 -10.90 -13.96 -7.32
CA LEU A 286 -11.42 -15.33 -7.32
C LEU A 286 -11.92 -15.75 -5.93
N SER A 287 -11.33 -15.22 -4.87
CA SER A 287 -11.67 -15.61 -3.50
C SER A 287 -11.72 -14.43 -2.51
N PRO A 288 -12.64 -13.45 -2.68
CA PRO A 288 -12.78 -12.30 -1.78
C PRO A 288 -12.93 -12.70 -0.31
N TYR A 289 -13.69 -13.78 -0.07
CA TYR A 289 -13.94 -14.29 1.27
C TYR A 289 -12.65 -14.74 1.96
N TRP A 290 -11.91 -15.67 1.37
CA TRP A 290 -10.70 -16.22 2.01
C TRP A 290 -9.51 -15.26 2.06
N THR A 291 -9.42 -14.30 1.14
CA THR A 291 -8.28 -13.38 1.12
C THR A 291 -8.46 -12.20 2.04
N VAL A 292 -9.68 -11.67 2.17
CA VAL A 292 -9.93 -10.40 2.87
C VAL A 292 -10.89 -10.57 4.04
N LEU A 293 -12.07 -11.14 3.74
CA LEU A 293 -13.19 -11.12 4.68
C LEU A 293 -12.96 -12.07 5.86
N VAL A 294 -12.31 -13.22 5.64
CA VAL A 294 -11.98 -14.19 6.71
C VAL A 294 -11.17 -13.54 7.83
N LEU A 295 -10.19 -12.70 7.50
CA LEU A 295 -9.45 -11.98 8.52
C LEU A 295 -10.24 -10.78 9.04
N SER A 296 -10.78 -9.95 8.15
CA SER A 296 -11.56 -8.77 8.52
C SER A 296 -12.69 -9.06 9.52
N ASP A 297 -13.39 -10.18 9.36
CA ASP A 297 -14.52 -10.58 10.21
C ASP A 297 -14.08 -11.13 11.59
N LEU A 298 -12.81 -11.48 11.77
CA LEU A 298 -12.26 -11.89 13.07
C LEU A 298 -12.01 -10.70 14.01
N VAL A 299 -11.98 -9.48 13.48
CA VAL A 299 -11.81 -8.27 14.27
C VAL A 299 -13.15 -7.84 14.83
N LYS A 300 -13.25 -7.82 16.17
CA LYS A 300 -14.45 -7.42 16.93
C LYS A 300 -14.60 -5.91 17.02
#